data_AF-A0A0Q5VPF2-F1
#
_entry.id   AF-A0A0Q5VPF2-F1
#
_cell.length_a   1.000
_cell.length_b   1.000
_cell.length_c   1.000
_cell.angle_alpha   90.00
_cell.angle_beta   90.00
_cell.angle_gamma   90.00
#
_symmetry.space_group_name_H-M   'P 1'
#
loop_
_entity.id
_entity.type
_entity.pdbx_description
1 polymer ?
#
loop_
_entity_poly.entity_id
_entity_poly.type
_entity_poly.pdbx_seq_one_letter_code
_entity_poly.pdbx_strand_id
1 'polypeptide(L)'
;MTAPVGDVGPRVARRERPTLLVVTDGSPAAHDALVWSLREAARRDGTVLAVGVLAPGLGSDQVTAVAAAALVRAEDETGVRGRSRTSVVDAALLGALTGAARGADLVLVGARGKALLRRPAGRPSPRLVHRV
;
A
#
# COMPACT_ATOMS: atom_id res chain seq x y z
N MET A 1 -20.46 43.68 13.02
CA MET A 1 -20.76 42.75 11.90
C MET A 1 -19.86 41.54 12.11
N THR A 2 -20.36 40.54 12.84
CA THR A 2 -19.55 39.45 13.41
C THR A 2 -19.85 38.18 12.62
N ALA A 3 -18.84 37.60 11.97
CA ALA A 3 -19.00 36.36 11.20
C ALA A 3 -19.34 35.18 12.14
N PRO A 4 -20.21 34.24 11.74
CA PRO A 4 -20.49 33.08 12.56
C PRO A 4 -19.26 32.17 12.60
N VAL A 5 -18.84 31.81 13.81
CA VAL A 5 -17.87 30.73 14.03
C VAL A 5 -18.56 29.44 13.58
N GLY A 6 -18.13 28.92 12.44
CA GLY A 6 -18.62 27.64 11.93
C GLY A 6 -18.33 26.53 12.93
N ASP A 7 -19.37 25.80 13.29
CA ASP A 7 -19.32 24.58 14.08
C ASP A 7 -18.31 23.59 13.47
N VAL A 8 -17.20 23.34 14.17
CA VAL A 8 -16.26 22.26 13.84
C VAL A 8 -16.73 21.01 14.56
N GLY A 9 -17.90 20.52 14.16
CA GLY A 9 -18.29 19.15 14.48
C GLY A 9 -17.20 18.18 13.99
N PRO A 10 -17.02 17.01 14.63
CA PRO A 10 -16.04 16.04 14.20
C PRO A 10 -16.34 15.68 12.74
N ARG A 11 -15.48 16.16 11.83
CA ARG A 11 -15.55 15.75 10.42
C ARG A 11 -15.34 14.25 10.43
N VAL A 12 -16.40 13.49 10.19
CA VAL A 12 -16.30 12.07 9.89
C VAL A 12 -15.26 11.98 8.78
N ALA A 13 -14.09 11.44 9.10
CA ALA A 13 -13.01 11.32 8.13
C ALA A 13 -13.60 10.56 6.95
N ARG A 14 -13.75 11.24 5.80
CA ARG A 14 -14.17 10.59 4.57
C ARG A 14 -13.19 9.43 4.40
N ARG A 15 -13.67 8.19 4.53
CA ARG A 15 -12.82 7.00 4.37
C ARG A 15 -12.16 7.13 3.00
N GLU A 16 -10.87 7.44 2.98
CA GLU A 16 -10.12 7.47 1.74
C GLU A 16 -10.19 6.07 1.13
N ARG A 17 -10.49 6.02 -0.17
CA ARG A 17 -10.53 4.75 -0.91
C ARG A 17 -9.14 4.14 -0.86
N PRO A 18 -8.96 2.94 -0.30
CA PRO A 18 -7.63 2.38 -0.09
C PRO A 18 -6.99 2.00 -1.43
N THR A 19 -5.67 2.15 -1.50
CA THR A 19 -4.86 1.58 -2.58
C THR A 19 -4.07 0.40 -2.02
N LEU A 20 -4.31 -0.79 -2.55
CA LEU A 20 -3.61 -2.01 -2.18
C LEU A 20 -2.43 -2.21 -3.12
N LEU A 21 -1.21 -2.20 -2.58
CA LEU A 21 0.00 -2.40 -3.36
C LEU A 21 0.37 -3.89 -3.36
N VAL A 22 0.61 -4.45 -4.55
CA VAL A 22 1.03 -5.84 -4.72
C VAL A 22 2.30 -5.88 -5.56
N VAL A 23 3.39 -6.39 -5.00
CA VAL A 23 4.60 -6.65 -5.77
C VAL A 23 4.41 -7.91 -6.60
N THR A 24 4.66 -7.81 -7.90
CA THR A 24 4.55 -8.92 -8.84
C THR A 24 5.94 -9.37 -9.27
N ASP A 25 6.32 -10.56 -8.86
CA ASP A 25 7.59 -11.23 -9.21
C ASP A 25 7.37 -12.46 -10.12
N GLY A 26 6.12 -12.68 -10.56
CA GLY A 26 5.73 -13.84 -11.36
C GLY A 26 5.45 -15.11 -10.55
N SER A 27 5.61 -15.08 -9.23
CA SER A 27 5.32 -16.24 -8.38
C SER A 27 3.82 -16.51 -8.24
N PRO A 28 3.41 -17.76 -7.95
CA PRO A 28 2.03 -18.09 -7.61
C PRO A 28 1.50 -17.29 -6.41
N ALA A 29 2.36 -17.04 -5.41
CA ALA A 29 1.98 -16.25 -4.23
C ALA A 29 1.64 -14.80 -4.58
N ALA A 30 2.37 -14.19 -5.53
CA ALA A 30 2.02 -12.86 -6.04
C ALA A 30 0.69 -12.86 -6.81
N HIS A 31 0.38 -13.94 -7.54
CA HIS A 31 -0.91 -14.10 -8.20
C HIS A 31 -2.05 -14.20 -7.19
N ASP A 32 -1.93 -15.05 -6.16
CA ASP A 32 -2.94 -15.16 -5.09
C ASP A 32 -3.16 -13.83 -4.36
N ALA A 33 -2.08 -13.07 -4.14
CA ALA A 33 -2.15 -11.74 -3.55
C ALA A 33 -2.87 -10.73 -4.46
N LEU A 34 -2.70 -10.80 -5.78
CA LEU A 34 -3.46 -9.99 -6.74
C LEU A 34 -4.95 -10.34 -6.72
N VAL A 35 -5.29 -11.62 -6.76
CA VAL A 35 -6.69 -12.11 -6.71
C VAL A 35 -7.38 -11.63 -5.43
N TRP A 36 -6.71 -11.80 -4.28
CA TRP A 36 -7.22 -11.30 -3.01
C TRP A 36 -7.39 -9.78 -3.02
N SER A 37 -6.37 -9.05 -3.50
CA SER A 37 -6.39 -7.58 -3.50
C SER A 37 -7.47 -7.00 -4.42
N LEU A 38 -7.75 -7.63 -5.56
CA LEU A 38 -8.83 -7.19 -6.46
C LEU A 38 -10.20 -7.37 -5.82
N ARG A 39 -10.46 -8.53 -5.21
CA ARG A 39 -11.69 -8.77 -4.45
C ARG A 39 -11.84 -7.76 -3.31
N GLU A 40 -10.73 -7.47 -2.63
CA GLU A 40 -10.72 -6.54 -1.52
C GLU A 40 -10.91 -5.08 -1.94
N ALA A 41 -10.30 -4.67 -3.05
CA ALA A 41 -10.52 -3.37 -3.66
C ALA A 41 -11.99 -3.20 -4.09
N ALA A 42 -12.62 -4.20 -4.69
CA ALA A 42 -14.04 -4.15 -5.01
C ALA A 42 -14.90 -3.98 -3.74
N ARG A 43 -14.59 -4.72 -2.67
CA ARG A 43 -15.35 -4.70 -1.41
C ARG A 43 -15.22 -3.38 -0.65
N ARG A 44 -14.07 -2.71 -0.74
CA ARG A 44 -13.78 -1.44 -0.03
C ARG A 44 -13.88 -0.20 -0.92
N ASP A 45 -14.38 -0.35 -2.14
CA ASP A 45 -14.38 0.70 -3.16
C ASP A 45 -12.97 1.31 -3.39
N GLY A 46 -11.94 0.49 -3.24
CA GLY A 46 -10.52 0.82 -3.38
C GLY A 46 -9.96 0.55 -4.78
N THR A 47 -8.63 0.59 -4.86
CA THR A 47 -7.84 0.27 -6.06
C THR A 47 -6.66 -0.63 -5.76
N VAL A 48 -6.14 -1.31 -6.78
CA VAL A 48 -4.93 -2.14 -6.72
C VAL A 48 -3.82 -1.49 -7.53
N LEU A 49 -2.61 -1.43 -6.99
CA LEU A 49 -1.39 -1.06 -7.70
C LEU A 49 -0.50 -2.29 -7.81
N ALA A 50 -0.44 -2.89 -8.98
CA ALA A 50 0.49 -3.98 -9.30
C ALA A 50 1.87 -3.41 -9.61
N VAL A 51 2.90 -3.85 -8.90
CA VAL A 51 4.25 -3.29 -8.98
C VAL A 51 5.22 -4.36 -9.47
N GLY A 52 5.71 -4.19 -10.69
CA GLY A 52 6.80 -5.02 -11.21
C GLY A 52 8.15 -4.62 -10.61
N VAL A 53 9.06 -5.58 -10.45
CA VAL A 53 10.40 -5.33 -9.92
C VAL A 53 11.40 -5.22 -11.08
N LEU A 54 12.05 -4.06 -11.19
CA LEU A 54 13.10 -3.80 -12.17
C LEU A 54 14.42 -4.37 -11.68
N ALA A 55 14.82 -5.49 -12.28
CA ALA A 55 16.15 -6.07 -12.09
C ALA A 55 17.15 -5.49 -13.11
N PRO A 56 18.47 -5.51 -12.80
CA PRO A 56 19.50 -5.08 -13.74
C PRO A 56 19.37 -5.80 -15.10
N GLY A 57 19.46 -5.04 -16.19
CA GLY A 57 19.40 -5.58 -17.55
C GLY A 57 17.99 -5.78 -18.11
N LEU A 58 16.93 -5.55 -17.33
CA LEU A 58 15.55 -5.53 -17.84
C LEU A 58 15.12 -4.12 -18.22
N GLY A 59 14.30 -4.00 -19.26
CA GLY A 59 13.65 -2.75 -19.63
C GLY A 59 12.41 -2.50 -18.76
N SER A 60 12.17 -1.24 -18.35
CA SER A 60 10.99 -0.86 -17.57
C SER A 60 9.67 -1.23 -18.28
N ASP A 61 9.63 -1.13 -19.61
CA ASP A 61 8.45 -1.48 -20.41
C ASP A 61 8.17 -2.98 -20.35
N GLN A 62 9.22 -3.81 -20.41
CA GLN A 62 9.10 -5.26 -20.29
C GLN A 62 8.56 -5.64 -18.91
N VAL A 63 9.07 -5.02 -17.85
CA VAL A 63 8.61 -5.27 -16.47
C VAL A 63 7.16 -4.80 -16.29
N THR A 64 6.80 -3.65 -16.85
CA THR A 64 5.43 -3.13 -16.83
C THR A 64 4.48 -4.08 -17.57
N ALA A 65 4.87 -4.59 -18.73
CA ALA A 65 4.07 -5.54 -19.51
C ALA A 65 3.84 -6.86 -18.76
N VAL A 66 4.86 -7.38 -18.07
CA VAL A 66 4.74 -8.59 -17.25
C VAL A 66 3.79 -8.36 -16.07
N ALA A 67 3.91 -7.22 -15.36
CA ALA A 67 3.00 -6.86 -14.27
C ALA A 67 1.56 -6.68 -14.77
N ALA A 68 1.38 -6.05 -15.94
CA ALA A 68 0.08 -5.91 -16.58
C ALA A 68 -0.53 -7.26 -16.97
N ALA A 69 0.25 -8.19 -17.53
CA ALA A 69 -0.22 -9.52 -17.88
C ALA A 69 -0.64 -10.32 -16.64
N ALA A 70 0.10 -10.23 -15.52
CA ALA A 70 -0.29 -10.85 -14.26
C ALA A 70 -1.60 -10.25 -13.72
N LEU A 71 -1.74 -8.93 -13.79
CA LEU A 71 -2.96 -8.24 -13.40
C LEU A 71 -4.16 -8.66 -14.25
N VAL A 72 -4.04 -8.71 -15.58
CA VAL A 72 -5.11 -9.16 -16.49
C VAL A 72 -5.58 -10.58 -16.13
N ARG A 73 -4.65 -11.51 -15.89
CA ARG A 73 -5.03 -12.87 -15.47
C ARG A 73 -5.83 -12.87 -14.18
N ALA A 74 -5.45 -12.06 -13.19
CA ALA A 74 -6.19 -11.96 -11.94
C ALA A 74 -7.54 -11.22 -12.10
N GLU A 75 -7.64 -10.23 -12.99
CA GLU A 75 -8.91 -9.56 -13.33
C GLU A 75 -9.87 -10.51 -14.01
N ASP A 76 -9.39 -11.35 -14.93
CA ASP A 76 -10.22 -12.37 -15.59
C ASP A 76 -10.72 -13.43 -14.60
N GLU A 77 -9.88 -13.85 -13.65
CA GLU A 77 -10.29 -14.79 -12.60
C GLU A 77 -11.32 -14.19 -11.63
N THR A 78 -11.19 -12.91 -11.30
CA THR A 78 -12.04 -12.26 -10.30
C THR A 78 -13.27 -11.57 -10.86
N GLY A 79 -13.27 -11.24 -12.16
CA GLY A 79 -14.27 -10.38 -12.81
C GLY A 79 -14.19 -8.90 -12.42
N VAL A 80 -13.21 -8.49 -11.60
CA VAL A 80 -13.06 -7.11 -11.14
C VAL A 80 -12.21 -6.31 -12.13
N ARG A 81 -12.78 -5.27 -12.75
CA ARG A 81 -12.10 -4.43 -13.76
C ARG A 81 -12.09 -2.94 -13.40
N GLY A 82 -11.14 -2.20 -13.96
CA GLY A 82 -11.09 -0.73 -13.89
C GLY A 82 -10.68 -0.16 -12.52
N ARG A 83 -10.24 -1.02 -11.60
CA ARG A 83 -9.81 -0.65 -10.23
C ARG A 83 -8.32 -0.88 -10.02
N SER A 84 -7.55 -0.91 -11.10
CA SER A 84 -6.17 -1.38 -11.08
C SER A 84 -5.26 -0.44 -11.88
N ARG A 85 -3.98 -0.41 -11.49
CA ARG A 85 -2.90 0.30 -12.17
C ARG A 85 -1.62 -0.51 -12.08
N THR A 86 -0.67 -0.25 -12.97
CA THR A 86 0.67 -0.83 -12.93
C THR A 86 1.73 0.23 -12.63
N SER A 87 2.81 -0.18 -11.97
CA SER A 87 4.01 0.62 -11.77
C SER A 87 5.23 -0.29 -11.67
N VAL A 88 6.42 0.29 -11.59
CA VAL A 88 7.69 -0.41 -11.51
C VAL A 88 8.49 0.15 -10.35
N VAL A 89 9.18 -0.72 -9.62
CA VAL A 89 10.11 -0.36 -8.56
C VAL A 89 11.47 -0.97 -8.82
N ASP A 90 12.54 -0.24 -8.53
CA ASP A 90 13.90 -0.77 -8.56
C ASP A 90 14.10 -1.88 -7.50
N ALA A 91 14.78 -2.97 -7.88
CA ALA A 91 15.02 -4.11 -6.99
C ALA A 91 15.85 -3.73 -5.74
N ALA A 92 16.84 -2.84 -5.87
CA ALA A 92 17.65 -2.40 -4.74
C ALA A 92 16.85 -1.50 -3.80
N LEU A 93 15.99 -0.63 -4.35
CA LEU A 93 15.06 0.17 -3.53
C LEU A 93 14.09 -0.74 -2.77
N LEU A 94 13.46 -1.70 -3.42
CA LEU A 94 12.56 -2.65 -2.77
C LEU A 94 13.29 -3.42 -1.67
N GLY A 95 14.47 -3.96 -1.97
CA GLY A 95 15.30 -4.66 -0.99
C GLY A 95 15.64 -3.79 0.23
N ALA A 96 15.99 -2.52 0.01
CA ALA A 96 16.27 -1.57 1.08
C ALA A 96 15.03 -1.27 1.94
N LEU A 97 13.85 -1.13 1.34
CA LEU A 97 12.59 -0.90 2.05
C LEU A 97 12.16 -2.14 2.85
N THR A 98 12.25 -3.33 2.26
CA THR A 98 11.98 -4.58 2.96
C THR A 98 12.96 -4.81 4.10
N GLY A 99 14.24 -4.50 3.88
CA GLY A 99 15.27 -4.54 4.93
C GLY A 99 14.96 -3.58 6.07
N ALA A 100 14.64 -2.32 5.77
CA ALA A 100 14.28 -1.32 6.78
C ALA A 100 12.99 -1.68 7.54
N ALA A 101 12.02 -2.33 6.87
CA ALA A 101 10.78 -2.78 7.50
C ALA A 101 10.98 -3.91 8.51
N ARG A 102 12.05 -4.72 8.38
CA ARG A 102 12.37 -5.78 9.33
C ARG A 102 12.85 -5.17 10.66
N GLY A 103 11.91 -4.94 11.56
CA GLY A 103 12.14 -4.38 12.90
C GLY A 103 11.66 -2.93 13.06
N ALA A 104 11.09 -2.33 12.03
CA ALA A 104 10.44 -1.03 12.13
C ALA A 104 8.96 -1.18 12.49
N ASP A 105 8.47 -0.30 13.38
CA ASP A 105 7.03 -0.14 13.59
C ASP A 105 6.36 0.55 12.37
N LEU A 106 7.13 1.36 11.61
CA LEU A 106 6.68 2.08 10.40
C LEU A 106 7.87 2.51 9.53
N VAL A 107 7.74 2.38 8.20
CA VAL A 107 8.69 2.94 7.20
C VAL A 107 8.00 4.04 6.40
N LEU A 108 8.59 5.23 6.36
CA LEU A 108 8.10 6.38 5.58
C LEU A 108 9.11 6.76 4.51
N VAL A 109 8.61 6.96 3.29
CA VAL A 109 9.41 7.39 2.14
C VAL A 109 8.88 8.75 1.69
N GLY A 110 9.71 9.78 1.72
CA GLY A 110 9.36 11.10 1.20
C GLY A 110 9.59 11.17 -0.31
N ALA A 111 8.68 11.80 -1.04
CA ALA A 111 8.76 11.97 -2.49
C ALA A 111 9.98 12.80 -2.97
N ARG A 112 10.70 13.45 -2.05
CA ARG A 112 11.90 14.28 -2.32
C ARG A 112 13.10 13.96 -1.42
N GLY A 113 13.05 12.87 -0.62
CA GLY A 113 14.13 12.53 0.30
C GLY A 113 13.71 11.62 1.46
N LYS A 114 14.71 11.04 2.14
CA LYS A 114 14.53 10.12 3.28
C LYS A 114 14.42 10.90 4.59
N ALA A 115 13.38 10.64 5.38
CA ALA A 115 13.29 11.09 6.77
C ALA A 115 13.04 9.86 7.66
N LEU A 116 14.01 9.55 8.53
CA LEU A 116 13.84 8.54 9.56
C LEU A 116 13.09 9.17 10.73
N LEU A 117 11.84 8.76 10.96
CA LEU A 117 11.18 9.08 12.22
C LEU A 117 11.68 8.10 13.29
N ARG A 118 12.28 8.63 14.36
CA ARG A 118 12.52 7.85 15.58
C ARG A 118 11.18 7.42 16.18
N ARG A 119 11.18 6.24 16.78
CA ARG A 119 10.06 5.68 17.55
C ARG A 119 9.48 6.74 18.49
N PRO A 120 8.18 7.07 18.42
CA PRO A 120 7.54 7.73 19.55
C PRO A 120 7.62 6.72 20.70
N ALA A 121 8.23 7.09 21.81
CA ALA A 121 8.16 6.27 23.02
C ALA A 121 6.68 5.92 23.25
N GLY A 122 6.36 4.62 23.30
CA GLY A 122 5.00 4.18 23.51
C GLY A 122 4.45 4.87 24.75
N ARG A 123 3.25 5.47 24.66
CA ARG A 123 2.57 5.99 25.85
C ARG A 123 2.45 4.83 26.85
N PRO A 124 2.87 5.00 28.11
CA PRO A 124 2.66 3.97 29.11
C PRO A 124 1.15 3.67 29.18
N SER A 125 0.80 2.39 29.03
CA SER A 125 -0.55 1.92 29.28
C SER A 125 -0.95 2.28 30.71
N PRO A 126 -2.13 2.90 30.96
CA PRO A 126 -2.63 3.04 32.31
C PRO A 126 -2.84 1.63 32.88
N ARG A 127 -2.02 1.27 33.87
CA ARG A 127 -2.20 0.03 34.63
C ARG A 127 -3.60 0.07 35.25
N LEU A 128 -4.50 -0.76 34.74
CA LEU A 128 -5.74 -1.09 35.42
C LEU A 128 -5.37 -1.85 36.69
N VAL A 129 -5.33 -1.14 37.82
CA VAL A 129 -5.27 -1.75 39.15
C VAL A 129 -6.67 -2.29 39.45
N HIS A 130 -6.81 -3.62 39.37
CA HIS A 130 -7.96 -4.30 39.94
C HIS A 130 -7.80 -4.27 41.46
N ARG A 131 -8.72 -3.58 42.16
CA ARG A 131 -8.82 -3.61 43.62
C ARG A 131 -9.65 -4.84 43.99
N VAL A 132 -9.06 -5.72 44.82
CA VAL A 132 -9.77 -6.78 45.55
C VAL A 132 -10.19 -6.21 46.89
#